data_AF-F3NIC1-F1
#
_entry.id   AF-F3NIC1-F1
#
_cell.length_a   1.000
_cell.length_b   1.000
_cell.length_c   1.000
_cell.angle_alpha   90.00
_cell.angle_beta   90.00
_cell.angle_gamma   90.00
#
_symmetry.space_group_name_H-M   'P 1'
#
loop_
_entity.id
_entity.type
_entity.pdbx_description
1 polymer ?
#
loop_
_entity_poly.entity_id
_entity_poly.type
_entity_poly.pdbx_seq_one_letter_code
_entity_poly.pdbx_strand_id
1 'polypeptide(L)'
;MRSGAGDARLLPWAGEDGKPCYLLTDGDGPLARAADAAEAVQLSMAVGLLRHADGLLADERASSVQLRYLLARMCESLRDVHRVAESRGARLDGTGRD
;
A
#
# COMPACT_ATOMS: atom_id res chain seq x y z
N MET A 1 -4.84 -36.27 -2.15
CA MET A 1 -4.25 -35.06 -2.76
C MET A 1 -4.72 -33.87 -1.95
N ARG A 2 -3.81 -33.18 -1.26
CA ARG A 2 -4.14 -31.92 -0.55
C ARG A 2 -4.52 -30.90 -1.62
N SER A 3 -5.66 -30.25 -1.48
CA SER A 3 -6.11 -29.22 -2.41
C SER A 3 -5.12 -28.06 -2.38
N GLY A 4 -4.32 -27.92 -3.43
CA GLY A 4 -3.44 -26.77 -3.66
C GLY A 4 -4.23 -25.60 -4.23
N ALA A 5 -4.98 -24.89 -3.38
CA ALA A 5 -5.32 -23.51 -3.67
C ALA A 5 -4.23 -22.66 -3.02
N GLY A 6 -3.20 -22.28 -3.79
CA GLY A 6 -2.24 -21.29 -3.31
C GLY A 6 -2.97 -20.02 -2.90
N ASP A 7 -2.58 -19.42 -1.78
CA ASP A 7 -3.25 -18.24 -1.26
C ASP A 7 -2.98 -17.05 -2.22
N ALA A 8 -4.04 -16.39 -2.65
CA ALA A 8 -3.95 -15.33 -3.65
C ALA A 8 -3.63 -14.00 -2.95
N ARG A 9 -2.36 -13.60 -2.98
CA ARG A 9 -1.89 -12.35 -2.38
C ARG A 9 -2.15 -11.17 -3.31
N LEU A 10 -2.90 -10.17 -2.86
CA LEU A 10 -2.97 -8.86 -3.52
C LEU A 10 -1.59 -8.16 -3.47
N LEU A 11 -1.09 -7.69 -4.60
CA LEU A 11 0.18 -6.97 -4.68
C LEU A 11 -0.01 -5.46 -4.38
N PRO A 12 1.02 -4.80 -3.81
CA PRO A 12 0.96 -3.39 -3.44
C PRO A 12 1.10 -2.43 -4.64
N TRP A 13 1.31 -2.97 -5.84
CA TRP A 13 1.28 -2.24 -7.12
C TRP A 13 0.13 -2.74 -8.00
N ALA A 14 -0.29 -1.87 -8.92
CA ALA A 14 -1.25 -2.21 -9.95
C ALA A 14 -0.54 -2.73 -11.22
N GLY A 15 -1.31 -3.40 -12.08
CA GLY A 15 -0.88 -3.73 -13.43
C GLY A 15 -0.80 -2.49 -14.32
N GLU A 16 -0.31 -2.64 -15.54
CA GLU A 16 -0.15 -1.54 -16.51
C GLU A 16 -1.46 -0.79 -16.80
N ASP A 17 -2.61 -1.45 -16.65
CA ASP A 17 -3.94 -0.88 -16.83
C ASP A 17 -4.56 -0.33 -15.53
N GLY A 18 -3.79 -0.26 -14.45
CA GLY A 18 -4.25 0.18 -13.14
C GLY A 18 -5.08 -0.86 -12.38
N LYS A 19 -5.28 -2.07 -12.92
CA LYS A 19 -6.05 -3.12 -12.22
C LYS A 19 -5.25 -3.75 -11.09
N PRO A 20 -5.93 -4.28 -10.05
CA PRO A 20 -5.28 -5.06 -9.00
C PRO A 20 -4.52 -6.26 -9.57
N CYS A 21 -3.30 -6.49 -9.09
CA CYS A 21 -2.50 -7.68 -9.42
C CYS A 21 -2.47 -8.65 -8.25
N TYR A 22 -2.54 -9.95 -8.54
CA TYR A 22 -2.50 -11.01 -7.54
C TYR A 22 -1.33 -11.95 -7.79
N LEU A 23 -0.70 -12.38 -6.71
CA LEU A 23 0.34 -13.40 -6.67
C LEU A 23 -0.25 -14.68 -6.09
N LEU A 24 -0.24 -15.76 -6.86
CA LEU A 24 -0.51 -17.11 -6.36
C LEU A 24 0.80 -17.67 -5.79
N THR A 25 0.87 -17.88 -4.48
CA THR A 25 2.10 -18.35 -3.83
C THR A 25 1.80 -19.16 -2.58
N ASP A 26 2.76 -20.00 -2.20
CA ASP A 26 2.72 -20.81 -0.98
C ASP A 26 3.30 -20.04 0.24
N GLY A 27 3.76 -18.80 0.07
CA GLY A 27 4.00 -17.85 1.17
C GLY A 27 5.31 -17.06 1.12
N ASP A 28 6.45 -17.66 0.73
CA ASP A 28 7.78 -17.01 0.83
C ASP A 28 8.61 -17.13 -0.46
N GLY A 29 8.05 -16.62 -1.56
CA GLY A 29 8.74 -16.48 -2.83
C GLY A 29 9.50 -15.14 -2.97
N PRO A 30 10.45 -15.02 -3.92
CA PRO A 30 11.11 -13.76 -4.22
C PRO A 30 10.14 -12.60 -4.47
N LEU A 31 8.99 -12.87 -5.10
CA LEU A 31 7.96 -11.88 -5.39
C LEU A 31 7.17 -11.48 -4.13
N ALA A 32 6.99 -12.39 -3.17
CA ALA A 32 6.40 -12.07 -1.86
C ALA A 32 7.31 -11.09 -1.09
N ARG A 33 8.63 -11.33 -1.08
CA ARG A 33 9.59 -10.41 -0.47
C ARG A 33 9.67 -9.06 -1.20
N ALA A 34 9.55 -9.06 -2.52
CA ALA A 34 9.45 -7.81 -3.29
C ALA A 34 8.18 -7.01 -2.93
N ALA A 35 7.06 -7.71 -2.72
CA ALA A 35 5.83 -7.09 -2.24
C ALA A 35 6.01 -6.52 -0.82
N ASP A 36 6.64 -7.25 0.11
CA ASP A 36 6.92 -6.74 1.46
C ASP A 36 7.81 -5.48 1.43
N ALA A 37 8.85 -5.49 0.59
CA ALA A 37 9.72 -4.32 0.42
C ALA A 37 8.96 -3.11 -0.15
N ALA A 38 8.09 -3.32 -1.14
CA ALA A 38 7.28 -2.25 -1.71
C ALA A 38 6.26 -1.70 -0.69
N GLU A 39 5.60 -2.57 0.07
CA GLU A 39 4.72 -2.16 1.19
C GLU A 39 5.50 -1.29 2.19
N ALA A 40 6.71 -1.68 2.58
CA ALA A 40 7.54 -0.92 3.52
C ALA A 40 7.94 0.46 2.98
N VAL A 41 8.32 0.54 1.70
CA VAL A 41 8.65 1.81 1.03
C VAL A 41 7.43 2.74 0.97
N GLN A 42 6.26 2.23 0.56
CA GLN A 42 5.02 3.01 0.49
C GLN A 42 4.62 3.56 1.87
N LEU A 43 4.69 2.74 2.93
CA LEU A 43 4.39 3.19 4.29
C LEU A 43 5.40 4.23 4.79
N SER A 44 6.69 4.06 4.50
CA SER A 44 7.72 5.04 4.85
C SER A 44 7.49 6.39 4.14
N MET A 45 7.14 6.35 2.85
CA MET A 45 6.77 7.54 2.08
C MET A 45 5.54 8.24 2.66
N ALA A 46 4.52 7.48 3.09
CA ALA A 46 3.34 8.03 3.74
C ALA A 46 3.70 8.78 5.04
N VAL A 47 4.58 8.21 5.87
CA VAL A 47 5.10 8.87 7.08
C VAL A 47 5.87 10.15 6.73
N GLY A 48 6.69 10.12 5.67
CA GLY A 48 7.38 11.30 5.16
C GLY A 48 6.40 12.41 4.73
N LEU A 49 5.33 12.03 4.04
CA LEU A 49 4.30 12.96 3.59
C LEU A 49 3.51 13.57 4.76
N LEU A 50 3.20 12.79 5.80
CA LEU A 50 2.58 13.30 7.02
C LEU A 50 3.44 14.37 7.69
N ARG A 51 4.74 14.13 7.83
CA ARG A 51 5.66 15.14 8.38
C ARG A 51 5.70 16.42 7.55
N HIS A 52 5.66 16.29 6.22
CA HIS A 52 5.59 17.45 5.34
C HIS A 52 4.25 18.19 5.49
N ALA A 53 3.14 17.46 5.66
CA ALA A 53 1.83 18.02 5.91
C ALA A 53 1.81 18.84 7.21
N ASP A 54 2.37 18.32 8.30
CA ASP A 54 2.48 19.03 9.57
C ASP A 54 3.23 20.36 9.41
N GLY A 55 4.36 20.34 8.70
CA GLY A 55 5.14 21.55 8.43
C GLY A 55 4.40 22.58 7.57
N LEU A 56 3.68 22.14 6.54
CA LEU A 56 2.94 23.04 5.66
C LEU A 56 1.69 23.62 6.34
N LEU A 57 1.01 22.83 7.17
CA LEU A 57 -0.18 23.28 7.92
C LEU A 57 0.18 24.27 9.03
N ALA A 58 1.40 24.20 9.57
CA ALA A 58 1.91 25.15 10.56
C ALA A 58 2.37 26.48 9.94
N ASP A 59 2.60 26.54 8.61
CA ASP A 59 3.00 27.76 7.92
C ASP A 59 1.78 28.59 7.50
N GLU A 60 1.51 29.69 8.21
CA GLU A 60 0.45 30.64 7.89
C GLU A 60 0.59 31.29 6.50
N ARG A 61 1.78 31.22 5.89
CA ARG A 61 2.05 31.72 4.53
C ARG A 61 1.82 30.66 3.45
N ALA A 62 1.45 29.43 3.81
CA ALA A 62 1.17 28.37 2.86
C ALA A 62 0.08 28.79 1.87
N SER A 63 0.40 28.74 0.58
CA SER A 63 -0.54 29.11 -0.48
C SER A 63 -1.59 28.02 -0.72
N SER A 64 -2.75 28.43 -1.25
CA SER A 64 -3.79 27.49 -1.69
C SER A 64 -3.30 26.46 -2.73
N VAL A 65 -2.30 26.81 -3.54
CA VAL A 65 -1.68 25.91 -4.52
C VAL A 65 -0.88 24.81 -3.81
N GLN A 66 -0.06 25.17 -2.82
CA GLN A 66 0.71 24.20 -2.03
C GLN A 66 -0.23 23.26 -1.27
N LEU A 67 -1.31 23.79 -0.68
CA LEU A 67 -2.30 22.98 0.03
C LEU A 67 -3.06 22.02 -0.90
N ARG A 68 -3.47 22.47 -2.09
CA ARG A 68 -4.09 21.59 -3.10
C ARG A 68 -3.15 20.49 -3.57
N TYR A 69 -1.88 20.82 -3.78
CA TYR A 69 -0.86 19.84 -4.13
C TYR A 69 -0.67 18.81 -3.02
N LEU A 70 -0.53 19.27 -1.77
CA LEU A 70 -0.42 18.39 -0.61
C LEU A 70 -1.62 17.44 -0.51
N LEU A 71 -2.85 17.96 -0.67
CA LEU A 71 -4.06 17.15 -0.63
C LEU A 71 -4.08 16.08 -1.74
N ALA A 72 -3.66 16.42 -2.96
CA ALA A 72 -3.55 15.45 -4.05
C ALA A 72 -2.56 14.32 -3.70
N ARG A 73 -1.38 14.67 -3.17
CA ARG A 73 -0.37 13.69 -2.73
C ARG A 73 -0.87 12.83 -1.56
N MET A 74 -1.63 13.43 -0.64
CA MET A 74 -2.24 12.70 0.49
C MET A 74 -3.28 11.69 0.00
N CYS A 75 -4.11 12.07 -0.98
CA CYS A 75 -5.06 11.14 -1.60
C CYS A 75 -4.39 9.97 -2.31
N GLU A 76 -3.28 10.21 -3.02
CA GLU A 76 -2.48 9.14 -3.64
C GLU A 76 -1.89 8.21 -2.58
N SER A 77 -1.21 8.77 -1.57
CA SER A 77 -0.60 7.98 -0.51
C SER A 77 -1.62 7.19 0.30
N LEU A 78 -2.81 7.73 0.55
CA LEU A 78 -3.87 7.03 1.27
C LEU A 78 -4.43 5.84 0.48
N ARG A 79 -4.52 5.94 -0.85
CA ARG A 79 -4.91 4.80 -1.70
C ARG A 79 -3.88 3.67 -1.63
N ASP A 80 -2.60 4.02 -1.64
CA ASP A 80 -1.51 3.04 -1.50
C ASP A 80 -1.57 2.37 -0.12
N VAL A 81 -1.68 3.15 0.96
CA VAL A 81 -1.82 2.64 2.34
C VAL A 81 -3.04 1.74 2.48
N HIS A 82 -4.17 2.12 1.89
CA HIS A 82 -5.39 1.31 1.91
C HIS A 82 -5.16 -0.05 1.23
N ARG A 83 -4.54 -0.07 0.05
CA ARG A 83 -4.18 -1.31 -0.65
C ARG A 83 -3.25 -2.21 0.17
N VAL A 84 -2.26 -1.63 0.85
CA VAL A 84 -1.38 -2.38 1.77
C VAL A 84 -2.18 -2.99 2.91
N ALA A 85 -3.12 -2.24 3.50
CA ALA A 85 -3.98 -2.73 4.57
C ALA A 85 -4.89 -3.88 4.10
N GLU A 86 -5.53 -3.77 2.94
CA GLU A 86 -6.33 -4.84 2.34
C GLU A 86 -5.49 -6.10 2.07
N SER A 87 -4.30 -5.93 1.47
CA SER A 87 -3.38 -7.04 1.19
C SER A 87 -2.96 -7.76 2.47
N ARG A 88 -2.67 -7.03 3.55
CA ARG A 88 -2.32 -7.62 4.85
C ARG A 88 -3.51 -8.30 5.51
N GLY A 89 -4.69 -7.67 5.48
CA GLY A 89 -5.93 -8.21 6.03
C GLY A 89 -6.31 -9.55 5.39
N ALA A 90 -6.25 -9.63 4.07
CA ALA A 90 -6.54 -10.88 3.34
C ALA A 90 -5.63 -12.05 3.77
N ARG A 91 -4.34 -11.78 4.06
CA ARG A 91 -3.41 -12.81 4.56
C ARG A 91 -3.69 -13.25 5.99
N LEU A 92 -4.27 -12.37 6.82
CA LEU A 92 -4.71 -12.71 8.18
C LEU A 92 -6.01 -13.54 8.16
N ASP A 93 -6.94 -13.21 7.27
CA ASP A 93 -8.21 -13.94 7.13
C ASP A 93 -7.98 -15.33 6.50
N GLY A 94 -7.07 -15.44 5.53
CA GLY A 94 -6.67 -16.71 4.92
C GLY A 94 -5.98 -17.67 5.89
N THR A 95 -5.36 -17.15 6.96
CA THR A 95 -4.75 -17.95 8.04
C THR A 95 -5.72 -18.30 9.18
N GLY A 96 -6.93 -17.74 9.18
CA GLY A 96 -7.96 -17.94 10.21
C GLY A 96 -9.12 -18.90 9.85
N ARG A 97 -9.10 -19.52 8.66
CA ARG A 97 -10.10 -20.50 8.20
C ARG A 97 -9.57 -21.95 8.24
N ASP A 98 -8.77 -22.26 9.25
CA ASP A 98 -8.32 -23.62 9.59
C ASP A 98 -8.95 -24.10 10.90
#